data_AF-A0A2D4G4Y8-F1
#
_entry.id   AF-A0A2D4G4Y8-F1
#
_cell.length_a   1.000
_cell.length_b   1.000
_cell.length_c   1.000
_cell.angle_alpha   90.00
_cell.angle_beta   90.00
_cell.angle_gamma   90.00
#
_symmetry.space_group_name_H-M   'P 1'
#
loop_
_entity.id
_entity.type
_entity.pdbx_description
1 polymer ?
#
loop_
_entity_poly.entity_id
_entity_poly.type
_entity_poly.pdbx_seq_one_letter_code
_entity_poly.pdbx_strand_id
1 'polypeptide(L)'
;VISGVFKHSLSNLGYHKIVEIPEGATKINITEMSKSNNYLALRSRSGRAIINGNWAIDRPGRYEGGGTMFIYKRPNEISSTAGESFLADGPTNEILDVYMIHQQPNPGIHYEYIIPGPNTISSQVPLHRRPGKNAVISSI
;
A
#
# COMPACT_ATOMS: atom_id res chain seq x y z
N VAL A 1 -3.89 -10.16 5.54
CA VAL A 1 -2.53 -9.61 5.34
C VAL A 1 -2.02 -10.15 4.02
N ILE A 2 -1.46 -9.30 3.18
CA ILE A 2 -0.74 -9.65 1.95
C ILE A 2 0.72 -9.32 2.19
N SER A 3 1.62 -10.28 1.97
CA SER A 3 3.06 -10.06 2.14
C SER A 3 3.86 -10.88 1.14
N GLY A 4 5.14 -10.53 0.96
CA GLY A 4 6.05 -11.25 0.09
C GLY A 4 7.44 -10.65 0.07
N VAL A 5 8.32 -11.28 -0.70
CA VAL A 5 9.69 -10.82 -0.88
C VAL A 5 10.04 -10.82 -2.36
N PHE A 6 10.52 -9.67 -2.84
CA PHE A 6 11.03 -9.52 -4.19
C PHE A 6 12.55 -9.67 -4.22
N LYS A 7 13.05 -10.81 -4.72
CA LYS A 7 14.49 -11.12 -4.87
C LYS A 7 14.92 -11.40 -6.31
N HIS A 8 14.13 -10.95 -7.28
CA HIS A 8 14.49 -11.18 -8.69
C HIS A 8 15.81 -10.48 -9.02
N SER A 9 16.65 -11.17 -9.78
CA SER A 9 17.86 -10.57 -10.35
C SER A 9 17.45 -9.52 -11.38
N LEU A 10 18.08 -8.36 -11.29
CA LEU A 10 17.88 -7.24 -12.20
C LEU A 10 19.22 -7.00 -12.90
N SER A 11 19.19 -6.79 -14.21
CA SER A 11 20.40 -6.73 -15.03
C SER A 11 20.77 -5.31 -15.47
N ASN A 12 19.81 -4.37 -15.46
CA ASN A 12 19.98 -3.03 -16.01
C ASN A 12 19.70 -1.96 -14.96
N LEU A 13 20.47 -0.86 -15.02
CA LEU A 13 20.22 0.34 -14.23
C LEU A 13 18.83 0.92 -14.53
N GLY A 14 18.16 1.44 -13.51
CA GLY A 14 16.89 2.17 -13.66
C GLY A 14 15.74 1.63 -12.81
N TYR A 15 14.52 2.05 -13.15
CA TYR A 15 13.32 1.72 -12.39
C TYR A 15 12.79 0.32 -12.73
N HIS A 16 12.72 -0.56 -11.75
CA HIS A 16 12.13 -1.89 -11.86
C HIS A 16 10.93 -2.01 -10.94
N LYS A 17 9.79 -2.42 -11.49
CA LYS A 17 8.57 -2.56 -10.72
C LYS A 17 8.68 -3.77 -9.78
N ILE A 18 8.31 -3.57 -8.51
CA ILE A 18 8.33 -4.60 -7.47
C ILE A 18 6.93 -5.16 -7.25
N VAL A 19 5.98 -4.31 -6.86
CA VAL A 19 4.63 -4.71 -6.43
C VAL A 19 3.65 -3.57 -6.62
N GLU A 20 2.37 -3.91 -6.74
CA GLU A 20 1.27 -2.96 -6.67
C GLU A 20 0.66 -2.97 -5.28
N ILE A 21 0.43 -1.79 -4.72
CA ILE A 21 -0.37 -1.60 -3.51
C ILE A 21 -1.75 -1.15 -3.97
N PRO A 22 -2.80 -1.97 -3.81
CA PRO A 22 -4.13 -1.63 -4.32
C PRO A 22 -4.77 -0.52 -3.48
N GLU A 23 -5.88 0.02 -4.00
CA GLU A 23 -6.76 0.90 -3.22
C GLU A 23 -7.30 0.18 -1.96
N GLY A 24 -7.50 0.93 -0.88
CA GLY A 24 -7.96 0.43 0.40
C GLY A 24 -6.87 -0.21 1.27
N ALA A 25 -5.63 -0.29 0.79
CA ALA A 25 -4.54 -0.89 1.53
C ALA A 25 -4.17 -0.09 2.79
N THR A 26 -4.01 -0.80 3.90
CA THR A 26 -3.64 -0.27 5.21
C THR A 26 -2.39 -0.97 5.74
N LYS A 27 -1.76 -0.40 6.77
CA LYS A 27 -0.57 -0.97 7.42
C LYS A 27 0.51 -1.38 6.41
N ILE A 28 0.79 -0.47 5.49
CA ILE A 28 1.74 -0.65 4.41
C ILE A 28 3.16 -0.56 4.99
N ASN A 29 3.97 -1.55 4.68
CA ASN A 29 5.39 -1.57 4.99
C ASN A 29 6.17 -2.15 3.80
N ILE A 30 6.99 -1.32 3.17
CA ILE A 30 7.96 -1.73 2.15
C ILE A 30 9.35 -1.47 2.72
N THR A 31 10.14 -2.51 2.87
CA THR A 31 11.46 -2.44 3.50
C THR A 31 12.47 -3.28 2.73
N GLU A 32 13.61 -2.67 2.42
CA GLU A 32 14.78 -3.37 1.91
C GLU A 32 15.39 -4.27 3.00
N MET A 33 15.68 -5.53 2.66
CA MET A 33 16.09 -6.55 3.64
C MET A 33 17.49 -6.30 4.20
N SER A 34 18.38 -5.69 3.42
CA SER A 34 19.70 -5.26 3.85
C SER A 34 20.10 -4.02 3.09
N LYS A 35 20.83 -3.12 3.75
CA LYS A 35 21.31 -1.89 3.13
C LYS A 35 21.95 -2.11 1.76
N SER A 36 21.66 -1.18 0.87
CA SER A 36 22.12 -1.23 -0.51
C SER A 36 22.18 0.18 -1.12
N ASN A 37 22.83 0.34 -2.29
CA ASN A 37 22.85 1.57 -3.08
C ASN A 37 21.65 1.68 -4.04
N ASN A 38 20.69 0.76 -3.93
CA ASN A 38 19.40 0.89 -4.60
C ASN A 38 18.49 1.83 -3.80
N TYR A 39 17.47 2.37 -4.44
CA TYR A 39 16.48 3.21 -3.78
C TYR A 39 15.07 2.66 -4.00
N LEU A 40 14.21 2.76 -3.00
CA LEU A 40 12.80 2.46 -3.13
C LEU A 40 12.07 3.67 -3.71
N ALA A 41 11.14 3.46 -4.62
CA ALA A 41 10.36 4.50 -5.24
C ALA A 41 8.87 4.17 -5.19
N LEU A 42 8.05 5.20 -5.05
CA LEU A 42 6.60 5.09 -4.97
C LEU A 42 5.96 6.06 -5.97
N ARG A 43 5.07 5.53 -6.82
CA ARG A 43 4.40 6.29 -7.86
C ARG A 43 2.90 6.01 -7.84
N SER A 44 2.08 7.03 -8.06
CA SER A 44 0.66 6.81 -8.35
C SER A 44 0.48 6.11 -9.71
N ARG A 45 -0.68 5.49 -9.92
CA ARG A 45 -1.00 4.93 -11.24
C ARG A 45 -1.08 5.98 -12.34
N SER A 46 -1.46 7.22 -11.98
CA SER A 46 -1.46 8.38 -12.88
C SER A 46 -0.06 8.86 -13.29
N GLY A 47 1.01 8.27 -12.73
CA GLY A 47 2.39 8.58 -13.08
C GLY A 47 3.05 9.63 -12.17
N ARG A 48 2.33 10.18 -11.19
CA ARG A 48 2.87 11.13 -10.23
C ARG A 48 3.84 10.42 -9.28
N ALA A 49 5.09 10.88 -9.22
CA ALA A 49 6.04 10.44 -8.21
C ALA A 49 5.61 10.93 -6.82
N ILE A 50 5.67 10.04 -5.83
CA ILE A 50 5.37 10.34 -4.41
C ILE A 50 6.66 10.30 -3.59
N ILE A 51 7.48 9.25 -3.78
CA ILE A 51 8.82 9.10 -3.19
C ILE A 51 9.76 8.66 -4.32
N ASN A 52 10.92 9.30 -4.43
CA ASN A 52 12.02 9.00 -5.35
C ASN A 52 11.56 8.82 -6.80
N GLY A 53 11.37 9.92 -7.52
CA GLY A 53 10.96 9.90 -8.92
C GLY A 53 11.67 10.96 -9.76
N ASN A 54 11.49 10.91 -11.08
CA ASN A 54 12.12 11.85 -12.02
C ASN A 54 13.65 11.92 -11.86
N TRP A 55 14.30 10.78 -11.58
CA TRP A 55 15.75 10.69 -11.32
C TRP A 55 16.24 11.48 -10.09
N ALA A 56 15.34 11.94 -9.23
CA ALA A 56 15.67 12.60 -7.99
C ALA A 56 15.51 11.65 -6.79
N ILE A 57 16.41 11.80 -5.82
CA ILE A 57 16.39 11.08 -4.56
C ILE A 57 15.97 12.05 -3.45
N ASP A 58 14.84 11.75 -2.85
CA ASP A 58 14.22 12.54 -1.79
C ASP A 58 14.96 12.38 -0.45
N ARG A 59 14.75 13.32 0.46
CA ARG A 59 15.27 13.22 1.85
C ARG A 59 14.35 12.34 2.70
N PRO A 60 14.84 11.66 3.75
CA PRO A 60 13.96 11.03 4.74
C PRO A 60 12.92 12.02 5.27
N GLY A 61 11.66 11.61 5.37
CA GLY A 61 10.57 12.54 5.66
C GLY A 61 9.17 11.96 5.51
N ARG A 62 8.18 12.84 5.49
CA ARG A 62 6.76 12.49 5.32
C ARG A 62 6.28 12.93 3.93
N TYR A 63 5.62 12.03 3.21
CA TYR A 63 5.19 12.23 1.83
C TYR A 63 3.72 11.88 1.68
N GLU A 64 2.92 12.82 1.17
CA GLU A 64 1.50 12.61 0.92
C GLU A 64 1.25 12.00 -0.46
N GLY A 65 0.51 10.90 -0.48
CA GLY A 65 0.17 10.22 -1.73
C GLY A 65 -0.83 9.09 -1.54
N GLY A 66 -1.63 8.84 -2.57
CA GLY A 66 -2.71 7.86 -2.53
C GLY A 66 -3.62 7.96 -1.31
N GLY A 67 -3.94 9.17 -0.86
CA GLY A 67 -4.87 9.40 0.25
C GLY A 67 -4.31 9.13 1.65
N THR A 68 -3.01 8.86 1.78
CA THR A 68 -2.37 8.63 3.09
C THR A 68 -1.00 9.30 3.18
N MET A 69 -0.38 9.20 4.36
CA MET A 69 0.94 9.77 4.65
C MET A 69 1.98 8.67 4.76
N PHE A 70 2.97 8.69 3.88
CA PHE A 70 4.10 7.79 3.91
C PHE A 70 5.25 8.37 4.75
N ILE A 71 5.81 7.57 5.64
CA ILE A 71 7.05 7.87 6.35
C ILE A 71 8.18 7.19 5.61
N TYR A 72 8.98 7.96 4.90
CA TYR A 72 10.16 7.50 4.18
C TYR A 72 11.41 7.56 5.06
N LYS A 73 12.11 6.44 5.19
CA LYS A 73 13.31 6.30 6.01
C LYS A 73 14.46 5.79 5.15
N ARG A 74 15.56 6.53 5.18
CA ARG A 74 16.87 6.10 4.67
C ARG A 74 17.88 6.20 5.81
N PRO A 75 18.18 5.10 6.51
CA PRO A 75 19.13 5.09 7.63
C PRO A 75 20.51 5.59 7.18
N ASN A 76 21.25 6.23 8.10
CA ASN A 76 22.55 6.83 7.81
C ASN A 76 23.53 5.80 7.25
N GLU A 77 24.27 6.20 6.22
CA GLU A 77 25.17 5.31 5.49
C GLU A 77 26.36 4.80 6.33
N ILE A 78 26.82 5.55 7.32
CA ILE A 78 28.01 5.20 8.11
C ILE A 78 27.64 4.32 9.30
N SER A 79 26.49 4.57 9.93
CA SER A 79 26.17 3.98 11.24
C SER A 79 25.08 2.91 11.23
N SER A 80 24.49 2.59 10.07
CA SER A 80 23.38 1.64 9.98
C SER A 80 23.56 0.61 8.87
N THR A 81 23.17 -0.63 9.17
CA THR A 81 23.02 -1.73 8.20
C THR A 81 21.56 -1.91 7.78
N ALA A 82 20.63 -1.15 8.38
CA ALA A 82 19.21 -1.23 8.05
C ALA A 82 18.95 -0.71 6.64
N GLY A 83 18.09 -1.42 5.91
CA GLY A 83 17.68 -1.04 4.57
C GLY A 83 16.74 0.17 4.55
N GLU A 84 16.57 0.72 3.35
CA GLU A 84 15.60 1.77 3.07
C GLU A 84 14.16 1.26 3.26
N SER A 85 13.24 2.14 3.68
CA SER A 85 11.82 1.78 3.82
C SER A 85 10.87 2.95 3.61
N PHE A 86 9.63 2.63 3.25
CA PHE A 86 8.50 3.52 3.46
C PHE A 86 7.32 2.79 4.08
N LEU A 87 6.64 3.48 5.01
CA LEU A 87 5.52 2.94 5.77
C LEU A 87 4.33 3.90 5.72
N ALA A 88 3.11 3.38 5.70
CA ALA A 88 1.89 4.19 5.83
C ALA A 88 0.79 3.42 6.56
N ASP A 89 -0.03 4.13 7.33
CA ASP A 89 -1.20 3.53 7.98
C ASP A 89 -2.33 3.20 6.97
N GLY A 90 -2.42 3.93 5.86
CA GLY A 90 -3.53 3.84 4.91
C GLY A 90 -4.82 4.51 5.44
N PRO A 91 -6.00 4.17 4.88
CA PRO A 91 -6.16 3.41 3.64
C PRO A 91 -5.64 4.19 2.44
N THR A 92 -5.16 3.48 1.41
CA THR A 92 -4.93 4.11 0.11
C THR A 92 -6.27 4.39 -0.59
N ASN A 93 -6.34 5.45 -1.40
CA ASN A 93 -7.53 5.80 -2.21
C ASN A 93 -7.31 5.62 -3.72
N GLU A 94 -6.15 5.10 -4.11
CA GLU A 94 -5.81 4.75 -5.49
C GLU A 94 -4.79 3.60 -5.47
N ILE A 95 -4.53 3.01 -6.63
CA ILE A 95 -3.44 2.04 -6.78
C ILE A 95 -2.10 2.77 -6.85
N LEU A 96 -1.13 2.27 -6.08
CA LEU A 96 0.25 2.75 -6.07
C LEU A 96 1.19 1.68 -6.59
N ASP A 97 2.17 2.09 -7.39
CA ASP A 97 3.22 1.22 -7.91
C ASP A 97 4.52 1.43 -7.11
N VAL A 98 5.07 0.34 -6.60
CA VAL A 98 6.37 0.30 -5.92
C VAL A 98 7.45 -0.07 -6.93
N TYR A 99 8.54 0.69 -6.91
CA TYR A 99 9.70 0.48 -7.78
C TYR A 99 11.00 0.40 -6.97
N MET A 100 12.00 -0.25 -7.54
CA MET A 100 13.41 -0.11 -7.16
C MET A 100 14.12 0.71 -8.24
N ILE A 101 14.85 1.74 -7.84
CA ILE A 101 15.90 2.35 -8.66
C ILE A 101 17.14 1.48 -8.49
N HIS A 102 17.37 0.59 -9.45
CA HIS A 102 18.42 -0.41 -9.42
C HIS A 102 19.77 0.19 -9.82
N GLN A 103 20.76 0.06 -8.94
CA GLN A 103 22.17 0.43 -9.13
C GLN A 103 23.12 -0.73 -8.81
N GLN A 104 22.68 -1.69 -8.00
CA GLN A 104 23.47 -2.84 -7.56
C GLN A 104 22.56 -4.05 -7.28
N PRO A 105 23.11 -5.27 -7.11
CA PRO A 105 22.31 -6.47 -6.91
C PRO A 105 21.20 -6.29 -5.87
N ASN A 106 20.00 -6.75 -6.22
CA ASN A 106 18.81 -6.64 -5.37
C ASN A 106 19.04 -7.40 -4.04
N PRO A 107 19.10 -6.71 -2.89
CA PRO A 107 19.27 -7.37 -1.59
C PRO A 107 18.02 -8.14 -1.12
N GLY A 108 16.91 -7.93 -1.81
CA GLY A 108 15.58 -8.37 -1.43
C GLY A 108 14.77 -7.23 -0.84
N ILE A 109 13.53 -7.09 -1.30
CA ILE A 109 12.56 -6.15 -0.73
C ILE A 109 11.43 -6.94 -0.09
N HIS A 110 11.22 -6.76 1.21
CA HIS A 110 10.04 -7.25 1.91
C HIS A 110 8.90 -6.24 1.74
N TYR A 111 7.72 -6.72 1.40
CA TYR A 111 6.51 -5.91 1.36
C TYR A 111 5.40 -6.57 2.17
N GLU A 112 4.61 -5.75 2.85
CA GLU A 112 3.41 -6.16 3.55
C GLU A 112 2.36 -5.04 3.54
N TYR A 113 1.09 -5.42 3.42
CA TYR A 113 -0.06 -4.54 3.62
C TYR A 113 -1.34 -5.34 3.94
N ILE A 114 -2.38 -4.67 4.42
CA ILE A 114 -3.67 -5.26 4.75
C ILE A 114 -4.74 -4.67 3.83
N ILE A 115 -5.47 -5.54 3.13
CA ILE A 115 -6.71 -5.15 2.44
C ILE A 115 -7.87 -5.49 3.36
N PRO A 116 -8.68 -4.49 3.78
CA PRO A 116 -9.92 -4.76 4.49
C PRO A 116 -10.76 -5.68 3.60
N GLY A 117 -11.20 -6.82 4.15
CA GLY A 117 -12.15 -7.66 3.43
C GLY A 117 -13.41 -6.85 3.10
N PRO A 118 -14.19 -7.25 2.08
CA PRO A 118 -15.49 -6.63 1.85
C PRO A 118 -16.26 -6.66 3.17
N ASN A 119 -16.63 -5.48 3.67
CA ASN A 119 -17.54 -5.35 4.79
C ASN A 119 -18.87 -5.99 4.37
N THR A 120 -19.04 -7.29 4.57
CA THR A 120 -20.37 -7.91 4.62
C THR A 120 -21.01 -7.48 5.93
N ILE A 121 -21.30 -6.18 6.06
CA ILE A 121 -22.34 -5.74 6.98
C ILE A 121 -23.61 -6.39 6.45
N SER A 122 -24.06 -7.39 7.21
CA SER A 122 -25.34 -8.07 7.08
C SER A 122 -26.43 -7.10 6.62
N SER A 123 -26.66 -7.05 5.31
CA SER A 123 -27.79 -6.37 4.71
C SER A 123 -28.84 -7.42 4.40
N GLN A 124 -29.24 -8.19 5.41
CA GLN A 124 -30.41 -9.04 5.35
C GLN A 124 -30.88 -9.40 6.77
N VAL A 125 -31.45 -8.41 7.44
CA VAL A 125 -32.69 -8.68 8.18
C VAL A 125 -33.80 -8.04 7.35
N PRO A 126 -34.50 -8.79 6.47
CA PRO A 126 -35.81 -8.36 6.04
C PRO A 126 -36.67 -8.28 7.31
N LEU A 127 -37.18 -7.09 7.63
CA LEU A 127 -38.30 -6.94 8.55
C LEU A 127 -39.44 -7.80 8.02
N HIS A 128 -39.58 -9.01 8.56
CA HIS A 128 -40.73 -9.85 8.30
C HIS A 128 -41.92 -9.22 9.05
N ARG A 129 -42.55 -8.22 8.44
CA ARG A 129 -43.90 -7.80 8.82
C ARG A 129 -44.82 -8.98 8.58
N ARG A 130 -45.26 -9.64 9.66
CA ARG A 130 -46.42 -10.54 9.58
C ARG A 130 -47.70 -9.70 9.50
N PRO A 131 -48.69 -10.09 8.67
CA PRO A 131 -49.93 -9.35 8.51
C PRO A 131 -50.76 -9.43 9.80
N GLY A 132 -51.12 -8.27 10.34
CA GLY A 132 -52.17 -8.16 11.35
C GLY A 132 -53.51 -8.53 10.74
N LYS A 133 -54.29 -9.31 11.49
CA LYS A 133 -55.67 -9.72 11.19
C LYS A 133 -56.51 -8.52 10.75
N ASN A 134 -57.15 -8.62 9.59
CA ASN A 134 -58.24 -7.73 9.23
C ASN A 134 -59.41 -7.96 10.20
N ALA A 135 -59.60 -7.01 11.11
CA ALA A 135 -60.90 -6.78 11.70
C ALA A 135 -61.82 -6.26 10.60
N VAL A 136 -62.85 -7.03 10.25
CA VAL A 136 -64.02 -6.49 9.57
C VAL A 136 -65.04 -6.21 10.66
N ILE A 137 -65.21 -4.93 10.98
CA ILE A 137 -66.38 -4.41 11.68
C ILE A 137 -67.06 -3.45 10.70
N SER A 138 -68.36 -3.66 10.47
CA SER A 138 -69.46 -2.70 10.27
C SER A 138 -70.54 -3.37 9.40
N SER A 139 -71.64 -3.86 9.99
CA SER A 139 -72.92 -3.14 10.14
C SER A 139 -73.72 -3.11 8.84
N ILE A 140 -74.86 -3.83 8.75
CA ILE A 140 -76.25 -3.36 8.98
C ILE A 140 -77.11 -4.58 9.32
#